data_AF-A0A5C6RUG6-F1
#
_entry.id   AF-A0A5C6RUG6-F1
#
_cell.length_a   1.000
_cell.length_b   1.000
_cell.length_c   1.000
_cell.angle_alpha   90.00
_cell.angle_beta   90.00
_cell.angle_gamma   90.00
#
_symmetry.space_group_name_H-M   'P 1'
#
loop_
_entity.id
_entity.type
_entity.pdbx_description
1 polymer ?
#
loop_
_entity_poly.entity_id
_entity_poly.type
_entity_poly.pdbx_seq_one_letter_code
_entity_poly.pdbx_strand_id
1 'polypeptide(L)'
;MRFFAPHGYYEEEQILGNEFLLDVMVNTETDLAAESDDLYLDLGEDEDEDAAIPTTVNYETIYLLCQVEMKKPTRLLEAVVERIADRLIEQFDNITGLYVRLRKKNPPLGGNVSAAWVMIAKGDLSGYLPAMD
;
A
#
# COMPACT_ATOMS: atom_id res chain seq x y z
N MET A 1 -7.61 -0.83 -4.06
CA MET A 1 -7.52 0.40 -4.89
C MET A 1 -7.37 0.03 -6.37
N ARG A 2 -7.84 0.87 -7.29
CA ARG A 2 -7.69 0.65 -8.75
C ARG A 2 -6.84 1.76 -9.35
N PHE A 3 -5.87 1.39 -10.19
CA PHE A 3 -4.99 2.34 -10.86
C PHE A 3 -4.86 2.01 -12.34
N PHE A 4 -4.69 3.04 -13.16
CA PHE A 4 -4.17 2.93 -14.51
C PHE A 4 -2.73 3.42 -14.49
N ALA A 5 -1.77 2.58 -14.86
CA ALA A 5 -0.35 2.85 -14.64
C ALA A 5 0.56 2.33 -15.75
N PRO A 6 1.70 2.98 -16.00
CA PRO A 6 2.67 2.61 -17.03
C PRO A 6 3.64 1.50 -16.56
N HIS A 7 3.10 0.37 -16.08
CA HIS A 7 3.92 -0.77 -15.68
C HIS A 7 3.80 -1.93 -16.65
N GLY A 8 4.94 -2.56 -16.93
CA GLY A 8 5.05 -3.67 -17.85
C GLY A 8 6.44 -3.82 -18.42
N TYR A 9 6.78 -5.06 -18.79
CA TYR A 9 8.10 -5.40 -19.30
C TYR A 9 8.32 -4.81 -20.69
N TYR A 10 7.27 -4.82 -21.52
CA TYR A 10 7.30 -4.33 -22.89
C TYR A 10 7.14 -2.80 -22.93
N GLU A 11 7.79 -2.13 -23.87
CA GLU A 11 7.77 -0.66 -23.98
C GLU A 11 6.36 -0.14 -24.25
N GLU A 12 5.58 -0.86 -25.04
CA GLU A 12 4.19 -0.53 -25.35
C GLU A 12 3.33 -0.44 -24.09
N GLU A 13 3.62 -1.28 -23.09
CA GLU A 13 2.90 -1.29 -21.80
C GLU A 13 3.22 -0.05 -20.95
N GLN A 14 4.42 0.51 -21.09
CA GLN A 14 4.83 1.73 -20.39
C GLN A 14 4.31 2.99 -21.08
N ILE A 15 4.01 2.90 -22.38
CA ILE A 15 3.43 4.01 -23.16
C ILE A 15 1.91 4.02 -23.02
N LEU A 16 1.26 2.88 -23.25
CA LEU A 16 -0.20 2.76 -23.24
C LEU A 16 -0.75 2.69 -21.82
N GLY A 17 0.00 2.09 -20.89
CA GLY A 17 -0.47 1.79 -19.55
C GLY A 17 -1.34 0.53 -19.47
N ASN A 18 -1.54 0.06 -18.25
CA ASN A 18 -2.36 -1.10 -17.92
C ASN A 18 -3.24 -0.80 -16.71
N GLU A 19 -4.28 -1.63 -16.53
CA GLU A 19 -5.15 -1.57 -15.36
C GLU A 19 -4.65 -2.50 -14.25
N PHE A 20 -4.57 -1.94 -13.05
CA PHE A 20 -4.09 -2.63 -11.86
C PHE A 20 -5.08 -2.55 -10.71
N LEU A 21 -5.13 -3.62 -9.92
CA LEU A 21 -5.72 -3.64 -8.60
C LEU A 21 -4.61 -3.76 -7.56
N LEU A 22 -4.54 -2.79 -6.66
CA LEU A 22 -3.59 -2.76 -5.56
C LEU A 22 -4.35 -3.00 -4.25
N ASP A 23 -3.97 -4.05 -3.54
CA ASP A 23 -4.43 -4.31 -2.18
C ASP A 23 -3.30 -3.95 -1.21
N VAL A 24 -3.66 -3.18 -0.17
CA VAL A 24 -2.78 -2.87 0.95
C VAL A 24 -3.53 -3.25 2.20
N MET A 25 -2.88 -4.02 3.06
CA MET A 25 -3.37 -4.38 4.38
C MET A 25 -2.28 -4.01 5.39
N VAL A 26 -2.70 -3.36 6.47
CA VAL A 26 -1.84 -2.87 7.54
C VAL A 26 -2.27 -3.51 8.84
N ASN A 27 -1.30 -3.98 9.61
CA ASN A 27 -1.47 -4.32 11.01
C ASN A 27 -0.94 -3.15 11.85
N THR A 28 -1.75 -2.67 12.79
CA THR A 28 -1.46 -1.53 13.66
C THR A 28 -2.40 -1.60 14.87
N GLU A 29 -2.00 -1.00 15.97
CA GLU A 29 -2.87 -0.85 17.14
C GLU A 29 -3.95 0.19 16.86
N THR A 30 -5.19 -0.11 17.22
CA THR A 30 -6.34 0.77 16.96
C THR A 30 -7.18 1.06 18.20
N ASP A 31 -6.86 0.46 19.34
CA ASP A 31 -7.60 0.64 20.59
C ASP A 31 -7.72 2.12 20.97
N LEU A 32 -6.63 2.90 20.86
CA LEU A 32 -6.64 4.33 21.15
C LEU A 32 -7.60 5.10 20.25
N ALA A 33 -7.57 4.84 18.93
CA ALA A 33 -8.46 5.50 17.99
C ALA A 33 -9.93 5.10 18.20
N ALA A 34 -10.18 3.85 18.60
CA ALA A 34 -11.52 3.36 18.91
C ALA A 34 -12.10 4.00 20.19
N GLU A 35 -11.25 4.32 21.15
CA GLU A 35 -11.63 5.00 22.40
C GLU A 35 -11.78 6.52 22.24
N SER A 36 -10.87 7.16 21.50
CA SER A 36 -10.84 8.63 21.36
C SER A 36 -11.69 9.17 20.22
N ASP A 37 -11.93 8.39 19.16
CA ASP A 37 -12.48 8.85 17.87
C ASP A 37 -11.61 9.92 17.18
N ASP A 38 -10.32 9.98 17.54
CA ASP A 38 -9.35 10.96 17.01
C ASP A 38 -8.19 10.25 16.32
N LEU A 39 -7.67 10.85 15.23
CA LEU A 39 -6.52 10.32 14.47
C LEU A 39 -5.18 10.58 15.18
N TYR A 40 -5.13 11.63 15.99
CA TYR A 40 -3.95 12.02 16.77
C TYR A 40 -4.40 12.45 18.16
N LEU A 41 -3.64 12.08 19.18
CA LEU A 41 -3.79 12.65 20.51
C LEU A 41 -2.83 13.83 20.67
N ASP A 42 -3.38 14.92 21.19
CA ASP A 42 -2.62 16.08 21.63
C ASP A 42 -2.04 15.80 23.04
N LEU A 43 -0.73 15.98 23.20
CA LEU A 43 -0.05 15.80 24.48
C LEU A 43 -0.04 17.07 25.35
N GLY A 44 -0.60 18.18 24.86
CA GLY A 44 -0.69 19.44 25.59
C GLY A 44 0.56 20.32 25.48
N GLU A 45 0.47 21.53 26.03
CA GLU A 45 1.39 22.66 25.79
C GLU A 45 2.81 22.53 26.41
N ASP A 46 3.08 21.51 27.22
CA ASP A 46 4.32 21.41 28.02
C ASP A 46 5.42 20.52 27.40
N GLU A 47 5.14 19.82 26.29
CA GLU A 47 6.13 19.03 25.54
C GLU A 47 6.09 19.47 24.06
N ASP A 48 7.26 19.52 23.42
CA ASP A 48 7.53 20.02 22.06
C ASP A 48 6.31 19.99 21.12
N GLU A 49 5.94 21.13 20.50
CA GLU A 49 4.76 21.34 19.61
C GLU A 49 4.60 20.30 18.47
N ASP A 50 5.62 19.48 18.19
CA ASP A 50 5.63 18.40 17.19
C ASP A 50 5.24 17.02 17.75
N ALA A 51 4.81 16.88 19.00
CA ALA A 51 4.65 15.59 19.70
C ALA A 51 3.27 14.90 19.55
N ALA A 52 2.46 15.24 18.55
CA ALA A 52 1.16 14.58 18.34
C ALA A 52 1.33 13.07 18.10
N ILE A 53 0.69 12.24 18.94
CA ILE A 53 0.81 10.78 18.84
C ILE A 53 -0.26 10.24 17.88
N PRO A 54 0.10 9.55 16.78
CA PRO A 54 -0.87 8.89 15.92
C PRO A 54 -1.55 7.74 16.69
N THR A 55 -2.87 7.73 16.70
CA THR A 55 -3.68 6.69 17.35
C THR A 55 -4.01 5.52 16.42
N THR A 56 -3.85 5.72 15.11
CA THR A 56 -4.10 4.75 14.04
C THR A 56 -3.37 5.19 12.77
N VAL A 57 -3.60 4.49 11.66
CA VAL A 57 -3.00 4.79 10.35
C VAL A 57 -4.02 5.49 9.45
N ASN A 58 -3.65 6.67 8.94
CA ASN A 58 -4.47 7.39 7.98
C ASN A 58 -4.43 6.72 6.59
N TYR A 59 -5.55 6.09 6.19
CA TYR A 59 -5.67 5.42 4.89
C TYR A 59 -5.61 6.39 3.70
N GLU A 60 -5.90 7.68 3.87
CA GLU A 60 -5.76 8.69 2.82
C GLU A 60 -4.28 8.84 2.44
N THR A 61 -3.41 8.93 3.43
CA THR A 61 -1.96 8.98 3.22
C THR A 61 -1.45 7.70 2.54
N ILE A 62 -1.96 6.52 2.91
CA ILE A 62 -1.65 5.26 2.19
C ILE A 62 -2.02 5.39 0.71
N TYR A 63 -3.24 5.83 0.40
CA TYR A 63 -3.71 5.97 -0.98
C TYR A 63 -2.84 6.94 -1.78
N LEU A 64 -2.50 8.10 -1.21
CA LEU A 64 -1.67 9.10 -1.88
C LEU A 64 -0.26 8.58 -2.18
N LEU A 65 0.37 7.89 -1.22
CA LEU A 65 1.69 7.27 -1.43
C LEU A 65 1.63 6.18 -2.51
N CYS A 66 0.62 5.31 -2.47
CA CYS A 66 0.40 4.31 -3.50
C CYS A 66 0.21 4.96 -4.88
N GLN A 67 -0.58 6.03 -4.96
CA GLN A 67 -0.80 6.75 -6.22
C GLN A 67 0.49 7.33 -6.79
N VAL A 68 1.36 7.88 -5.95
CA VAL A 68 2.68 8.40 -6.36
C VAL A 68 3.55 7.28 -6.92
N GLU A 69 3.64 6.13 -6.24
CA GLU A 69 4.45 5.00 -6.71
C GLU A 69 3.91 4.37 -8.00
N MET A 70 2.58 4.27 -8.13
CA MET A 70 1.92 3.73 -9.33
C MET A 70 2.11 4.60 -10.57
N LYS A 71 2.43 5.89 -10.42
CA LYS A 71 2.71 6.79 -11.56
C LYS A 71 4.11 6.61 -12.15
N LYS A 72 5.02 5.92 -11.46
CA LYS A 72 6.43 5.75 -11.90
C LYS A 72 6.57 4.56 -12.84
N PRO A 73 6.85 4.75 -14.15
CA PRO A 73 6.99 3.63 -15.07
C PRO A 73 7.98 2.58 -14.57
N THR A 74 7.58 1.31 -14.60
CA THR A 74 8.37 0.22 -14.00
C THR A 74 8.14 -1.08 -14.76
N ARG A 75 9.22 -1.83 -15.00
CA ARG A 75 9.15 -3.08 -15.78
C ARG A 75 8.48 -4.23 -15.03
N LEU A 76 8.82 -4.39 -13.76
CA LEU A 76 8.45 -5.52 -12.93
C LEU A 76 7.46 -5.09 -11.84
N LEU A 77 6.44 -5.92 -11.60
CA LEU A 77 5.43 -5.63 -10.57
C LEU A 77 6.04 -5.73 -9.17
N GLU A 78 7.02 -6.63 -9.01
CA GLU A 78 7.81 -6.86 -7.80
C GLU A 78 8.47 -5.57 -7.32
N ALA A 79 9.08 -4.83 -8.25
CA ALA A 79 9.71 -3.55 -7.93
C ALA A 79 8.68 -2.47 -7.53
N VAL A 80 7.44 -2.54 -8.03
CA VAL A 80 6.38 -1.61 -7.64
C VAL A 80 5.90 -1.93 -6.22
N VAL A 81 5.62 -3.20 -5.92
CA VAL A 81 5.15 -3.58 -4.58
C VAL A 81 6.20 -3.33 -3.51
N GLU A 82 7.48 -3.61 -3.79
CA GLU A 82 8.58 -3.35 -2.85
C GLU A 82 8.68 -1.87 -2.50
N ARG A 83 8.68 -0.98 -3.51
CA ARG A 83 8.70 0.47 -3.27
C ARG A 83 7.51 0.98 -2.48
N ILE A 84 6.32 0.46 -2.77
CA ILE A 84 5.12 0.82 -2.01
C ILE A 84 5.28 0.39 -0.55
N ALA A 85 5.74 -0.85 -0.31
CA ALA A 85 5.92 -1.33 1.05
C ALA A 85 6.96 -0.54 1.83
N ASP A 86 8.13 -0.30 1.23
CA ASP A 86 9.18 0.50 1.85
C ASP A 86 8.70 1.90 2.16
N ARG A 87 7.99 2.55 1.22
CA ARG A 87 7.47 3.90 1.42
C ARG A 87 6.43 3.99 2.53
N LEU A 88 5.61 2.96 2.71
CA LEU A 88 4.62 2.89 3.79
C LEU A 88 5.30 2.67 5.15
N ILE A 89 6.27 1.75 5.24
CA ILE A 89 7.02 1.50 6.48
C ILE A 89 7.83 2.74 6.88
N GLU A 90 8.43 3.45 5.94
CA GLU A 90 9.13 4.71 6.20
C GLU A 90 8.22 5.85 6.66
N GLN A 91 6.94 5.83 6.28
CA GLN A 91 5.99 6.90 6.59
C GLN A 91 5.33 6.73 7.95
N PHE A 92 5.13 5.50 8.41
CA PHE A 92 4.29 5.19 9.56
C PHE A 92 5.03 4.31 10.57
N ASP A 93 5.44 4.90 11.68
CA ASP A 93 6.13 4.20 12.75
C ASP A 93 5.23 3.22 13.52
N ASN A 94 3.90 3.40 13.46
CA ASN A 94 2.91 2.57 14.13
C ASN A 94 2.44 1.36 13.30
N ILE A 95 3.02 1.11 12.13
CA ILE A 95 2.77 -0.11 11.35
C ILE A 95 3.61 -1.27 11.91
N THR A 96 2.94 -2.28 12.44
CA THR A 96 3.60 -3.50 12.96
C THR A 96 3.68 -4.62 11.91
N GLY A 97 2.82 -4.57 10.90
CA GLY A 97 2.81 -5.50 9.78
C GLY A 97 2.17 -4.92 8.54
N LEU A 98 2.63 -5.37 7.38
CA LEU A 98 2.22 -4.84 6.08
C LEU A 98 2.13 -5.95 5.05
N TYR A 99 1.05 -5.93 4.27
CA TYR A 99 0.87 -6.77 3.09
C TYR A 99 0.50 -5.90 1.89
N VAL A 100 1.21 -6.09 0.78
CA VAL A 100 0.97 -5.36 -0.47
C VAL A 100 0.84 -6.37 -1.61
N ARG A 101 -0.27 -6.34 -2.34
CA ARG A 101 -0.52 -7.17 -3.52
C ARG A 101 -0.89 -6.32 -4.72
N LEU A 102 -0.14 -6.47 -5.81
CA LEU A 102 -0.42 -5.79 -7.08
C LEU A 102 -0.86 -6.80 -8.13
N ARG A 103 -2.06 -6.60 -8.67
CA ARG A 103 -2.69 -7.46 -9.68
C ARG A 103 -2.77 -6.70 -11.00
N LYS A 104 -2.19 -7.25 -12.06
CA LYS A 104 -2.34 -6.78 -13.43
C LYS A 104 -3.55 -7.44 -14.06
N LYS A 105 -4.54 -6.65 -14.48
CA LYS A 105 -5.75 -7.13 -15.14
C LYS A 105 -5.46 -7.47 -16.60
N ASN A 106 -6.04 -8.56 -17.09
CA ASN A 106 -5.99 -8.99 -18.50
C ASN A 106 -4.58 -8.94 -19.12
N PRO A 107 -3.56 -9.57 -18.50
CA PRO A 107 -2.19 -9.51 -19.01
C PRO A 107 -2.11 -10.10 -20.44
N PRO A 108 -1.28 -9.52 -21.33
CA PRO A 108 -1.23 -9.88 -22.75
C PRO A 108 -0.46 -11.20 -22.98
N LEU A 109 -1.04 -12.33 -22.53
CA LEU A 109 -0.43 -13.66 -22.59
C LEU A 109 -0.95 -14.53 -23.75
N GLY A 110 -1.75 -13.97 -24.66
CA GLY A 110 -2.35 -14.70 -25.78
C GLY A 110 -3.51 -15.63 -25.41
N GLY A 111 -3.93 -15.66 -24.14
CA GLY A 111 -5.09 -16.41 -23.64
C GLY A 111 -5.98 -15.55 -22.74
N ASN A 112 -7.13 -16.07 -22.32
CA ASN A 112 -8.04 -15.37 -21.40
C ASN A 112 -7.58 -15.56 -19.95
N VAL A 113 -6.81 -14.62 -19.45
CA VAL A 113 -6.32 -14.58 -18.06
C VAL A 113 -6.92 -13.37 -17.37
N SER A 114 -7.68 -13.59 -16.29
CA SER A 114 -8.39 -12.51 -15.58
C SER A 114 -7.45 -11.55 -14.85
N ALA A 115 -6.36 -12.07 -14.28
CA ALA A 115 -5.28 -11.32 -13.66
C ALA A 115 -4.02 -12.18 -13.46
N ALA A 116 -2.87 -11.53 -13.36
CA ALA A 116 -1.64 -12.06 -12.77
C ALA A 116 -1.17 -11.12 -11.66
N TRP A 117 -0.54 -11.63 -10.61
CA TRP A 117 -0.23 -10.82 -9.44
C TRP A 117 1.01 -11.27 -8.69
N VAL A 118 1.59 -10.31 -7.95
CA VAL A 118 2.69 -10.51 -7.01
C VAL A 118 2.29 -9.91 -5.67
N MET A 119 2.83 -10.46 -4.58
CA MET A 119 2.59 -9.96 -3.24
C MET A 119 3.85 -10.03 -2.39
N ILE A 120 3.93 -9.13 -1.42
CA ILE A 120 4.94 -9.16 -0.35
C ILE A 120 4.27 -8.94 0.99
N ALA A 121 4.88 -9.49 2.03
CA ALA A 121 4.49 -9.36 3.41
C ALA A 121 5.74 -8.96 4.24
N LYS A 122 5.58 -7.98 5.13
CA LYS A 122 6.63 -7.49 6.04
C LYS A 122 6.04 -7.35 7.44
N GLY A 123 6.86 -7.52 8.48
CA GLY A 123 6.44 -7.40 9.88
C GLY A 123 5.50 -8.52 10.35
N ASP A 124 4.74 -8.24 11.40
CA ASP A 124 3.82 -9.19 12.02
C ASP A 124 2.42 -9.13 11.39
N LEU A 125 2.02 -10.24 10.76
CA LEU A 125 0.68 -10.45 10.21
C LEU A 125 0.00 -11.66 10.88
N SER A 126 0.46 -12.06 12.07
CA SER A 126 -0.11 -13.19 12.80
C SER A 126 -1.60 -12.95 13.07
N GLY A 127 -2.43 -13.96 12.78
CA GLY A 127 -3.89 -13.87 12.85
C GLY A 127 -4.59 -13.59 11.51
N TYR A 128 -3.86 -13.29 10.43
CA TYR A 128 -4.48 -13.05 9.12
C TYR A 128 -3.84 -13.87 8.01
N LEU A 129 -4.66 -14.63 7.28
CA LEU A 129 -4.29 -15.28 6.02
C LEU A 129 -4.97 -14.49 4.89
N PRO A 130 -4.22 -13.85 3.97
CA PRO A 130 -4.86 -13.13 2.88
C PRO A 130 -5.69 -14.09 2.04
N ALA A 131 -6.95 -13.72 1.78
CA ALA A 131 -7.83 -14.49 0.90
C ALA A 131 -7.19 -14.63 -0.50
N MET A 132 -7.24 -15.84 -1.03
CA MET A 132 -6.62 -16.23 -2.31
C MET A 132 -7.41 -15.76 -3.55
N ASP A 133 -8.51 -15.02 -3.36
CA ASP A 133 -9.49 -14.69 -4.40
C ASP A 133 -9.04 -13.59 -5.39
#